data_AF-A0AAX4KMF2-F1
#
_entry.id   AF-A0AAX4KMF2-F1
#
_cell.length_a   1.000
_cell.length_b   1.000
_cell.length_c   1.000
_cell.angle_alpha   90.00
_cell.angle_beta   90.00
_cell.angle_gamma   90.00
#
_symmetry.space_group_name_H-M   'P 1'
#
loop_
_entity.id
_entity.type
_entity.pdbx_description
1 polymer ?
#
loop_
_entity_poly.entity_id
_entity_poly.type
_entity_poly.pdbx_seq_one_letter_code
_entity_poly.pdbx_strand_id
1 'polypeptide(L)'
;MKLTALTVLIFVTLFPYVSADYFANFFSDTECNEDGSIGFDMTNPGCFAQAGRHSVYIPNSGFLGDQFCLVMTHGDDHCGCQDRGYDFTSTGFCALLDGEVQSYRFIGGSCGVNTC
;
A
#
# COMPACT_ATOMS: atom_id res chain seq x y z
N MET A 1 -53.58 -35.78 20.79
CA MET A 1 -52.13 -35.83 20.49
C MET A 1 -51.63 -34.40 20.43
N LYS A 2 -50.75 -33.97 21.35
CA LYS A 2 -50.17 -32.61 21.36
C LYS A 2 -48.81 -32.67 20.68
N LEU A 3 -48.65 -32.02 19.53
CA LEU A 3 -47.35 -31.84 18.88
C LEU A 3 -46.70 -30.58 19.45
N THR A 4 -45.60 -30.76 20.17
CA THR A 4 -44.74 -29.71 20.68
C THR A 4 -43.83 -29.22 19.55
N ALA A 5 -44.02 -27.97 19.11
CA ALA A 5 -43.15 -27.35 18.11
C ALA A 5 -41.81 -26.96 18.75
N LEU A 6 -40.71 -27.50 18.22
CA LEU A 6 -39.35 -27.17 18.64
C LEU A 6 -38.85 -26.00 17.78
N THR A 7 -38.69 -24.82 18.37
CA THR A 7 -38.18 -23.63 17.67
C THR A 7 -36.65 -23.71 17.56
N VAL A 8 -36.12 -23.84 16.35
CA VAL A 8 -34.66 -23.80 16.10
C VAL A 8 -34.24 -22.34 15.90
N LEU A 9 -33.45 -21.80 16.83
CA LEU A 9 -32.82 -20.48 16.72
C LEU A 9 -31.49 -20.64 15.98
N ILE A 10 -31.43 -20.12 14.75
CA ILE A 10 -30.20 -20.05 13.95
C ILE A 10 -29.43 -18.79 14.37
N PHE A 11 -28.32 -18.96 15.08
CA PHE A 11 -27.38 -17.88 15.35
C PHE A 11 -26.48 -17.68 14.12
N VAL A 12 -26.74 -16.61 13.34
CA VAL A 12 -25.83 -16.17 12.27
C VAL A 12 -24.67 -15.42 12.91
N THR A 13 -23.50 -16.03 12.99
CA THR A 13 -22.28 -15.33 13.43
C THR A 13 -21.80 -14.44 12.28
N LEU A 14 -21.93 -13.11 12.44
CA LEU A 14 -21.21 -12.16 11.58
C LEU A 14 -19.72 -12.28 11.89
N PHE A 15 -18.97 -12.97 11.03
CA PHE A 15 -17.53 -12.79 10.99
C PHE A 15 -17.27 -11.40 10.38
N PRO A 16 -16.55 -10.50 11.07
CA PRO A 16 -16.12 -9.26 10.46
C PRO A 16 -15.16 -9.61 9.31
N TYR A 17 -15.57 -9.32 8.07
CA TYR A 17 -14.68 -9.31 6.93
C TYR A 17 -13.77 -8.09 7.09
N VAL A 18 -12.53 -8.30 7.54
CA VAL A 18 -11.50 -7.27 7.44
C VAL A 18 -11.14 -7.18 5.96
N SER A 19 -11.57 -6.11 5.30
CA SER A 19 -11.08 -5.80 3.96
C SER A 19 -9.65 -5.32 4.11
N ALA A 20 -8.72 -5.96 3.41
CA ALA A 20 -7.37 -5.43 3.32
C ALA A 20 -7.37 -4.12 2.52
N ASP A 21 -6.60 -3.15 3.02
CA ASP A 21 -6.35 -1.90 2.33
C ASP A 21 -4.95 -1.95 1.72
N TYR A 22 -4.88 -1.84 0.40
CA TYR A 22 -3.65 -1.88 -0.38
C TYR A 22 -3.40 -0.56 -1.11
N PHE A 23 -4.09 0.52 -0.74
CA PHE A 23 -3.94 1.81 -1.41
C PHE A 23 -3.04 2.75 -0.61
N ALA A 24 -1.88 3.10 -1.18
CA ALA A 24 -0.93 4.04 -0.59
C ALA A 24 -1.17 5.46 -1.11
N ASN A 25 -0.95 6.47 -0.28
CA ASN A 25 -1.13 7.88 -0.64
C ASN A 25 0.20 8.62 -0.49
N PHE A 26 0.54 9.48 -1.44
CA PHE A 26 1.73 10.32 -1.41
C PHE A 26 1.38 11.74 -0.95
N PHE A 27 2.27 12.37 -0.21
CA PHE A 27 2.04 13.67 0.43
C PHE A 27 3.16 14.66 0.12
N SER A 28 2.83 15.95 0.23
CA SER A 28 3.79 17.04 0.03
C SER A 28 4.64 17.33 1.27
N ASP A 29 4.19 16.92 2.47
CA ASP A 29 4.93 17.02 3.72
C ASP A 29 5.66 15.72 4.08
N THR A 30 6.43 15.74 5.16
CA THR A 30 7.18 14.59 5.68
C THR A 30 6.36 13.73 6.67
N GLU A 31 5.18 14.21 7.08
CA GLU A 31 4.37 13.62 8.13
C GLU A 31 3.05 12.99 7.61
N CYS A 32 2.87 12.90 6.30
CA CYS A 32 1.67 12.36 5.63
C CYS A 32 0.36 13.08 5.96
N ASN A 33 0.36 14.42 6.02
CA ASN A 33 -0.83 15.21 6.35
C ASN A 33 -1.31 16.14 5.23
N GLU A 34 -0.40 16.63 4.39
CA GLU A 34 -0.68 17.71 3.45
C GLU A 34 -0.70 17.22 2.00
N ASP A 35 -1.68 17.73 1.23
CA ASP A 35 -1.85 17.47 -0.21
C ASP A 35 -1.82 15.98 -0.62
N GLY A 36 -2.45 15.12 0.20
CA GLY A 36 -2.54 13.69 -0.05
C GLY A 36 -3.07 13.37 -1.45
N SER A 37 -2.34 12.52 -2.17
CA SER A 37 -2.73 12.04 -3.49
C SER A 37 -3.98 11.15 -3.43
N ILE A 38 -4.50 10.77 -4.59
CA ILE A 38 -5.37 9.59 -4.67
C ILE A 38 -4.61 8.34 -4.17
N GLY A 39 -5.35 7.31 -3.76
CA GLY A 39 -4.77 6.03 -3.35
C GLY A 39 -4.22 5.26 -4.56
N PHE A 40 -2.99 4.77 -4.45
CA PHE A 40 -2.30 3.94 -5.44
C PHE A 40 -2.24 2.50 -4.96
N ASP A 41 -2.72 1.58 -5.78
CA ASP A 41 -2.75 0.16 -5.49
C ASP A 41 -1.33 -0.42 -5.45
N MET A 42 -0.88 -0.85 -4.26
CA MET A 42 0.44 -1.46 -4.05
C MET A 42 0.59 -2.83 -4.72
N THR A 43 -0.51 -3.46 -5.14
CA THR A 43 -0.50 -4.74 -5.85
C THR A 43 -0.45 -4.58 -7.37
N ASN A 44 -0.58 -3.35 -7.87
CA ASN A 44 -0.51 -3.04 -9.28
C ASN A 44 0.85 -2.41 -9.63
N PRO A 45 1.71 -3.08 -10.42
CA PRO A 45 3.07 -2.62 -10.71
C PRO A 45 3.14 -1.47 -11.75
N GLY A 46 2.10 -0.64 -11.83
CA GLY A 46 2.09 0.56 -12.65
C GLY A 46 3.21 1.53 -12.27
N CYS A 47 3.57 2.41 -13.21
CA CYS A 47 4.45 3.54 -12.91
C CYS A 47 3.63 4.77 -12.49
N PHE A 48 4.10 5.45 -11.45
CA PHE A 48 3.44 6.62 -10.91
C PHE A 48 4.40 7.82 -10.96
N ALA A 49 4.12 8.75 -11.87
CA ALA A 49 4.78 10.05 -11.91
C ALA A 49 4.28 10.90 -10.73
N GLN A 50 5.05 10.97 -9.64
CA GLN A 50 4.71 11.66 -8.40
C GLN A 50 5.92 12.48 -7.91
N ALA A 51 6.44 13.35 -8.77
CA ALA A 51 7.54 14.24 -8.40
C ALA A 51 7.17 15.17 -7.23
N GLY A 52 8.16 15.54 -6.42
CA GLY A 52 7.99 16.50 -5.32
C GLY A 52 7.21 15.95 -4.11
N ARG A 53 7.10 14.63 -3.98
CA ARG A 53 6.50 13.99 -2.80
C ARG A 53 7.56 13.73 -1.74
N HIS A 54 7.21 14.02 -0.50
CA HIS A 54 8.12 13.96 0.65
C HIS A 54 7.78 12.85 1.63
N SER A 55 6.58 12.27 1.52
CA SER A 55 6.22 11.06 2.23
C SER A 55 5.16 10.23 1.51
N VAL A 56 5.04 8.98 1.90
CA VAL A 56 3.98 8.06 1.47
C VAL A 56 3.40 7.34 2.68
N TYR A 57 2.08 7.36 2.80
CA TYR A 57 1.37 6.55 3.78
C TYR A 57 1.15 5.15 3.19
N ILE A 58 1.66 4.14 3.89
CA ILE A 58 1.48 2.73 3.59
C ILE A 58 0.41 2.19 4.54
N PRO A 59 -0.73 1.68 4.04
CA PRO A 59 -1.80 1.19 4.90
C PRO A 59 -1.38 -0.08 5.66
N ASN A 60 -2.24 -0.51 6.58
CA ASN A 60 -2.12 -1.84 7.17
C ASN A 60 -2.98 -2.81 6.34
N SER A 61 -2.34 -3.73 5.61
CA SER A 61 -3.09 -4.68 4.77
C SER A 61 -3.79 -5.76 5.60
N GLY A 62 -3.47 -5.91 6.89
CA GLY A 62 -4.03 -6.95 7.76
C GLY A 62 -3.47 -8.35 7.53
N PHE A 63 -2.59 -8.54 6.55
CA PHE A 63 -1.95 -9.82 6.24
C PHE A 63 -0.50 -9.85 6.72
N LEU A 64 -0.21 -10.78 7.62
CA LEU A 64 1.14 -11.00 8.11
C LEU A 64 2.00 -11.62 6.99
N GLY A 65 3.03 -10.89 6.55
CA GLY A 65 4.02 -11.38 5.60
C GLY A 65 3.91 -10.80 4.19
N ASP A 66 2.98 -9.88 3.93
CA ASP A 66 2.96 -9.14 2.66
C ASP A 66 4.19 -8.24 2.58
N GLN A 67 5.19 -8.69 1.82
CA GLN A 67 6.40 -7.93 1.54
C GLN A 67 6.25 -7.21 0.20
N PHE A 68 6.56 -5.92 0.22
CA PHE A 68 6.57 -5.06 -0.95
C PHE A 68 7.90 -4.33 -1.05
N CYS A 69 8.18 -3.82 -2.24
CA CYS A 69 9.22 -2.85 -2.48
C CYS A 69 8.63 -1.62 -3.18
N LEU A 70 8.98 -0.44 -2.68
CA LEU A 70 8.79 0.82 -3.39
C LEU A 70 10.04 1.11 -4.21
N VAL A 71 9.93 0.91 -5.52
CA VAL A 71 10.95 1.26 -6.51
C VAL A 71 10.85 2.75 -6.79
N MET A 72 12.00 3.42 -6.83
CA MET A 72 12.11 4.86 -7.07
C MET A 72 13.04 5.14 -8.26
N THR A 73 12.74 6.20 -8.99
CA THR A 73 13.52 6.69 -10.13
C THR A 73 13.64 8.21 -10.06
N HIS A 74 14.86 8.75 -9.95
CA HIS A 74 15.14 10.18 -9.97
C HIS A 74 15.31 10.72 -11.40
N GLY A 75 15.72 9.88 -12.35
CA GLY A 75 16.07 10.31 -13.71
C GLY A 75 14.89 10.62 -14.63
N ASP A 76 13.71 10.05 -14.36
CA ASP A 76 12.52 10.19 -15.21
C ASP A 76 11.21 9.88 -14.46
N ASP A 77 10.11 10.30 -15.07
CA ASP A 77 8.73 10.07 -14.61
C ASP A 77 8.09 8.78 -15.19
N HIS A 78 8.89 7.91 -15.83
CA HIS A 78 8.43 6.70 -16.54
C HIS A 78 8.89 5.39 -15.88
N CYS A 79 9.49 5.45 -14.69
CA CYS A 79 10.04 4.31 -13.96
C CYS A 79 11.04 3.51 -14.81
N GLY A 80 11.88 4.22 -15.57
CA GLY A 80 12.79 3.63 -16.56
C GLY A 80 13.87 2.72 -15.96
N CYS A 81 14.30 3.00 -14.73
CA CYS A 81 15.26 2.20 -13.98
C CYS A 81 14.99 2.29 -12.47
N GLN A 82 15.62 1.43 -11.67
CA GLN A 82 15.57 1.50 -10.21
C GLN A 82 16.89 2.08 -9.71
N ASP A 83 16.91 3.32 -9.23
CA ASP A 83 18.11 3.87 -8.57
C ASP A 83 18.10 3.64 -7.05
N ARG A 84 16.91 3.61 -6.47
CA ARG A 84 16.65 3.35 -5.06
C ARG A 84 15.45 2.43 -4.91
N GLY A 85 15.51 1.59 -3.89
CA GLY A 85 14.43 0.71 -3.48
C GLY A 85 14.23 0.79 -1.97
N TYR A 86 12.98 0.66 -1.53
CA TYR A 86 12.62 0.57 -0.12
C TYR A 86 11.74 -0.65 0.11
N ASP A 87 12.29 -1.65 0.81
CA ASP A 87 11.57 -2.86 1.23
C ASP A 87 10.71 -2.59 2.47
N PHE A 88 9.47 -3.06 2.47
CA PHE A 88 8.56 -2.87 3.60
C PHE A 88 7.49 -3.97 3.74
N THR A 89 6.87 -3.97 4.91
CA THR A 89 5.63 -4.73 5.19
C THR A 89 4.51 -3.75 5.52
N SER A 90 3.33 -3.96 4.94
CA SER A 90 2.17 -3.07 5.04
C SER A 90 1.55 -3.08 6.45
N THR A 91 2.14 -2.32 7.37
CA THR A 91 1.78 -2.32 8.81
C THR A 91 1.05 -1.05 9.27
N GLY A 92 0.79 -0.10 8.36
CA GLY A 92 0.16 1.19 8.71
C GLY A 92 1.19 2.20 9.22
N PHE A 93 1.93 2.84 8.30
CA PHE A 93 2.96 3.81 8.67
C PHE A 93 3.20 4.86 7.57
N CYS A 94 3.74 6.00 7.96
CA CYS A 94 4.22 7.03 7.05
C CYS A 94 5.71 6.81 6.78
N ALA A 95 6.10 6.68 5.51
CA ALA A 95 7.48 6.55 5.08
C ALA A 95 7.99 7.88 4.51
N LEU A 96 9.19 8.30 4.91
CA LEU A 96 9.85 9.46 4.32
C LEU A 96 10.33 9.14 2.91
N LEU A 97 10.13 10.09 2.01
CA LEU A 97 10.59 10.04 0.64
C LEU A 97 11.60 11.15 0.37
N ASP A 98 12.38 10.91 -0.67
CA ASP A 98 13.29 11.89 -1.22
C ASP A 98 12.53 12.72 -2.25
N GLY A 99 12.41 14.03 -2.01
CA GLY A 99 11.64 14.94 -2.84
C GLY A 99 12.19 15.10 -4.26
N GLU A 100 13.41 14.63 -4.52
CA GLU A 100 14.04 14.64 -5.86
C GLU A 100 13.59 13.47 -6.74
N VAL A 101 12.97 12.43 -6.18
CA VAL A 101 12.43 11.28 -6.94
C VAL A 101 11.30 11.76 -7.85
N GLN A 102 11.33 11.30 -9.10
CA GLN A 102 10.38 11.70 -10.15
C GLN A 102 9.26 10.68 -10.34
N SER A 103 9.56 9.38 -10.19
CA SER A 103 8.56 8.32 -10.29
C SER A 103 8.76 7.16 -9.33
N TYR A 104 7.66 6.45 -9.10
CA TYR A 104 7.54 5.37 -8.15
C TYR A 104 6.82 4.18 -8.77
N ARG A 105 7.16 2.96 -8.31
CA ARG A 105 6.43 1.74 -8.62
C ARG A 105 6.43 0.80 -7.42
N PHE A 106 5.26 0.27 -7.07
CA PHE A 106 5.18 -0.81 -6.11
C PHE A 106 5.42 -2.15 -6.81
N ILE A 107 6.21 -3.02 -6.19
CA ILE A 107 6.36 -4.42 -6.60
C ILE A 107 6.18 -5.32 -5.39
N GLY A 108 5.68 -6.53 -5.61
CA GLY A 108 5.65 -7.57 -4.57
C GLY A 108 7.03 -8.21 -4.40
N GLY A 109 7.35 -8.59 -3.16
CA GLY A 109 8.65 -9.16 -2.80
C GLY A 109 9.69 -8.08 -2.50
N SER A 110 10.96 -8.40 -2.73
CA SER A 110 12.09 -7.54 -2.38
C SER A 110 12.56 -6.66 -3.54
N CYS A 111 13.16 -5.51 -3.21
CA CYS A 111 13.79 -4.64 -4.17
C CYS A 111 14.94 -5.33 -4.92
N GLY A 112 15.10 -5.00 -6.21
CA GLY A 112 16.22 -5.46 -7.01
C GLY A 112 17.53 -4.72 -6.69
N VAL A 113 18.56 -4.97 -7.49
CA VAL A 113 19.76 -4.12 -7.51
C VAL A 113 19.48 -2.81 -8.24
N ASN A 114 20.35 -1.82 -8.06
CA ASN A 114 20.32 -0.60 -8.86
C ASN A 114 20.51 -0.96 -10.35
N THR A 115 19.61 -0.48 -11.21
CA THR A 115 19.62 -0.70 -12.67
C THR A 115 19.80 0.59 -13.47
N CYS A 116 20.08 1.69 -12.76
CA CYS A 116 20.67 2.91 -13.25
C CYS A 116 22.20 2.89 -12.96
#